data_AF-Q9I5B4-F1
#
_entry.id   AF-Q9I5B4-F1
#
_cell.length_a   1.000
_cell.length_b   1.000
_cell.length_c   1.000
_cell.angle_alpha   90.00
_cell.angle_beta   90.00
_cell.angle_gamma   90.00
#
_symmetry.space_group_name_H-M   'P 1'
#
loop_
_entity.id
_entity.type
_entity.pdbx_description
1 polymer ?
#
loop_
_entity_poly.entity_id
_entity_poly.type
_entity_poly.pdbx_seq_one_letter_code
_entity_poly.pdbx_strand_id
1 'polypeptide(L)'
;MSLQSEMLVEQKVSNAQKSTGTAYLLWFFLGGFGAHRFYLGKTGTAVTQLIITLIGCFTLFPLIITGIWWIVDAFLIPGIIQGHTEQTRRDARLEVAALQVAGASASHPQD
;
A
#
# COMPACT_ATOMS: atom_id res chain seq x y z
N MET A 1 -44.73 42.77 -11.87
CA MET A 1 -43.59 42.54 -10.97
C MET A 1 -42.86 43.87 -10.84
N SER A 2 -42.58 44.38 -9.64
CA SER A 2 -41.95 45.71 -9.48
C SER A 2 -40.43 45.61 -9.61
N LEU A 3 -39.75 46.67 -10.08
CA LEU A 3 -38.27 46.71 -10.15
C LEU A 3 -37.61 46.33 -8.82
N GLN A 4 -38.23 46.72 -7.69
CA GLN A 4 -37.76 46.34 -6.35
C GLN A 4 -37.78 44.82 -6.13
N SER A 5 -38.81 44.13 -6.63
CA SER A 5 -38.87 42.66 -6.55
C SER A 5 -37.84 41.97 -7.44
N GLU A 6 -37.54 42.52 -8.62
CA GLU A 6 -36.49 42.01 -9.50
C GLU A 6 -35.10 42.20 -8.88
N MET A 7 -34.78 43.41 -8.40
CA MET A 7 -33.51 43.69 -7.70
C MET A 7 -33.32 42.78 -6.47
N LEU A 8 -34.39 42.52 -5.71
CA LEU A 8 -34.35 41.59 -4.58
C LEU A 8 -34.03 40.15 -5.04
N VAL A 9 -34.65 39.69 -6.13
CA VAL A 9 -34.38 38.37 -6.71
C VAL A 9 -32.93 38.26 -7.18
N GLU A 10 -32.43 39.24 -7.94
CA GLU A 10 -31.03 39.28 -8.41
C GLU A 10 -30.05 39.30 -7.24
N GLN A 11 -30.33 40.06 -6.19
CA GLN A 11 -29.49 40.09 -4.99
C GLN A 11 -29.47 38.73 -4.29
N LYS A 12 -30.62 38.04 -4.19
CA LYS A 12 -30.68 36.68 -3.63
C LYS A 12 -29.91 35.66 -4.48
N VAL A 13 -30.03 35.75 -5.80
CA VAL A 13 -29.31 34.87 -6.74
C VAL A 13 -27.82 35.12 -6.65
N SER A 14 -27.37 36.38 -6.73
CA SER A 14 -25.97 36.76 -6.62
C SER A 14 -25.35 36.32 -5.29
N ASN A 15 -26.09 36.44 -4.17
CA ASN A 15 -25.63 35.99 -2.87
C ASN A 15 -25.61 34.45 -2.73
N ALA A 16 -26.51 33.75 -3.41
CA ALA A 16 -26.57 32.28 -3.41
C ALA A 16 -25.60 31.64 -4.44
N GLN A 17 -25.10 32.43 -5.40
CA GLN A 17 -24.22 31.95 -6.45
C GLN A 17 -22.89 31.50 -5.86
N LYS A 18 -22.50 30.27 -6.19
CA LYS A 18 -21.21 29.71 -5.81
C LYS A 18 -20.11 30.27 -6.71
N SER A 19 -18.94 30.53 -6.14
CA SER A 19 -17.77 31.03 -6.87
C SER A 19 -17.10 29.92 -7.67
N THR A 20 -17.05 30.09 -8.99
CA THR A 20 -16.31 29.21 -9.89
C THR A 20 -14.82 29.14 -9.52
N GLY A 21 -14.21 30.26 -9.15
CA GLY A 21 -12.80 30.31 -8.73
C GLY A 21 -12.54 29.45 -7.49
N THR A 22 -13.43 29.52 -6.48
CA THR A 22 -13.33 28.69 -5.28
C THR A 22 -13.49 27.21 -5.61
N ALA A 23 -14.39 26.85 -6.53
CA ALA A 23 -14.55 25.47 -6.99
C ALA A 23 -13.26 24.92 -7.64
N TYR A 24 -12.59 25.71 -8.48
CA TYR A 24 -11.29 25.31 -9.07
C TYR A 24 -10.17 25.23 -8.04
N LEU A 25 -10.14 26.14 -7.07
CA LEU A 25 -9.14 26.10 -5.99
C LEU A 25 -9.27 24.82 -5.15
N LEU A 26 -10.51 24.48 -4.78
CA LEU A 26 -10.83 23.23 -4.08
C LEU A 26 -10.52 22.00 -4.94
N TRP A 27 -10.71 22.10 -6.26
CA TRP A 27 -10.36 21.03 -7.19
C TRP A 27 -8.85 20.82 -7.29
N PHE A 28 -8.05 21.89 -7.28
CA PHE A 28 -6.59 21.77 -7.38
C PHE A 28 -5.95 21.19 -6.12
N PHE A 29 -6.29 21.72 -4.94
CA PHE A 29 -5.64 21.31 -3.69
C PHE A 29 -6.29 20.08 -3.05
N LEU A 30 -7.62 20.01 -3.07
CA LEU A 30 -8.41 18.96 -2.42
C LEU A 30 -9.22 18.15 -3.46
N GLY A 31 -8.69 18.07 -4.68
CA GLY A 31 -9.28 17.36 -5.81
C GLY A 31 -9.49 15.88 -5.51
N GLY A 32 -8.46 15.20 -5.01
CA GLY A 32 -8.53 13.78 -4.65
C GLY A 32 -9.69 13.48 -3.69
N PHE A 33 -9.87 14.29 -2.66
CA PHE A 33 -10.94 14.12 -1.67
C PHE A 33 -12.33 14.54 -2.15
N GLY A 34 -12.46 15.10 -3.35
CA GLY A 34 -13.75 15.53 -3.91
C GLY A 34 -14.31 16.82 -3.29
N ALA A 35 -13.48 17.67 -2.67
CA ALA A 35 -13.94 18.87 -1.96
C ALA A 35 -14.73 19.86 -2.84
N HIS A 36 -14.35 20.00 -4.11
CA HIS A 36 -15.08 20.81 -5.08
C HIS A 36 -16.52 20.32 -5.31
N ARG A 37 -16.78 19.01 -5.22
CA ARG A 37 -18.13 18.44 -5.36
C ARG A 37 -18.97 18.67 -4.12
N PHE A 38 -18.36 18.60 -2.93
CA PHE A 38 -19.00 19.03 -1.69
C PHE A 38 -19.39 20.51 -1.76
N TYR A 39 -18.48 21.36 -2.23
CA TYR A 39 -18.75 22.79 -2.41
C TYR A 39 -19.92 23.05 -3.38
N LEU A 40 -20.00 22.30 -4.47
CA LEU A 40 -21.09 22.39 -5.45
C LEU A 40 -22.39 21.69 -5.01
N GLY A 41 -22.47 21.15 -3.78
CA GLY A 41 -23.66 20.47 -3.27
C GLY A 41 -23.90 19.07 -3.86
N LYS A 42 -22.94 18.51 -4.60
CA LYS A 42 -23.01 17.16 -5.18
C LYS A 42 -22.48 16.11 -4.20
N THR A 43 -23.05 16.09 -2.99
CA THR A 43 -22.58 15.29 -1.84
C THR A 43 -22.47 13.81 -2.14
N GLY A 44 -23.49 13.18 -2.73
CA GLY A 44 -23.45 11.73 -3.01
C GLY A 44 -22.25 11.34 -3.85
N THR A 45 -21.98 12.10 -4.91
CA THR A 45 -20.84 11.82 -5.77
C THR A 45 -19.48 12.27 -5.19
N ALA A 46 -19.49 13.25 -4.28
CA ALA A 46 -18.31 13.64 -3.53
C ALA A 46 -17.88 12.52 -2.56
N VAL A 47 -18.85 11.88 -1.91
CA VAL A 47 -18.64 10.70 -1.06
C VAL A 47 -18.12 9.52 -1.88
N THR A 48 -18.70 9.25 -3.06
CA THR A 48 -18.17 8.21 -3.97
C THR A 48 -16.71 8.45 -4.31
N GLN A 49 -16.35 9.68 -4.66
CA GLN A 49 -14.96 10.05 -4.97
C GLN A 49 -14.04 9.87 -3.75
N LEU A 50 -14.48 10.29 -2.56
CA LEU A 50 -13.74 10.09 -1.33
C LEU A 50 -13.47 8.61 -1.04
N ILE A 51 -14.49 7.75 -1.17
CA ILE A 51 -14.35 6.29 -0.98
C ILE A 51 -13.36 5.70 -1.98
N ILE A 52 -13.47 6.05 -3.26
CA ILE A 52 -12.55 5.58 -4.30
C ILE A 52 -11.12 6.01 -3.98
N THR A 53 -10.90 7.26 -3.58
CA THR A 53 -9.56 7.76 -3.24
C THR A 53 -9.00 7.09 -1.99
N LEU A 54 -9.82 6.82 -0.97
CA LEU A 54 -9.38 6.09 0.22
C LEU A 54 -9.00 4.64 -0.14
N ILE A 55 -9.87 3.89 -0.80
CA ILE A 55 -9.59 2.51 -1.23
C ILE A 55 -8.35 2.46 -2.12
N GLY A 56 -8.23 3.40 -3.07
CA GLY A 56 -7.07 3.52 -3.94
C GLY A 56 -5.78 3.75 -3.15
N CYS A 57 -5.78 4.65 -2.16
CA CYS A 57 -4.63 4.89 -1.29
C CYS A 57 -4.26 3.64 -0.48
N PHE A 58 -5.25 2.99 0.14
CA PHE A 58 -5.06 1.75 0.92
C PHE A 58 -4.61 0.56 0.08
N THR A 59 -4.85 0.56 -1.23
CA THR A 59 -4.45 -0.54 -2.12
C THR A 59 -3.11 -0.26 -2.79
N LEU A 60 -2.89 0.95 -3.32
CA LEU A 60 -1.68 1.29 -4.05
C LEU A 60 -0.47 1.43 -3.12
N PHE A 61 -0.65 1.93 -1.91
CA PHE A 61 0.47 2.12 -0.98
C PHE A 61 1.12 0.80 -0.54
N PRO A 62 0.36 -0.22 -0.08
CA PRO A 62 0.93 -1.54 0.18
C PRO A 62 1.54 -2.19 -1.05
N LEU A 63 0.97 -2.00 -2.25
CA LEU A 63 1.54 -2.56 -3.48
C LEU A 63 2.94 -2.01 -3.79
N ILE A 64 3.20 -0.73 -3.55
CA ILE A 64 4.54 -0.17 -3.71
C ILE A 64 5.51 -0.80 -2.71
N ILE A 65 5.11 -0.93 -1.44
CA ILE A 65 5.94 -1.56 -0.40
C ILE A 65 6.23 -3.01 -0.74
N THR A 66 5.20 -3.80 -1.09
CA THR A 66 5.35 -5.20 -1.49
C THR A 66 6.18 -5.33 -2.77
N GLY A 67 6.06 -4.40 -3.73
CA GLY A 67 6.89 -4.38 -4.93
C GLY A 67 8.38 -4.18 -4.63
N ILE A 68 8.70 -3.25 -3.71
CA ILE A 68 10.07 -3.06 -3.23
C ILE A 68 10.55 -4.30 -2.48
N TRP A 69 9.72 -4.87 -1.61
CA TRP A 69 10.04 -6.09 -0.87
C TRP A 69 10.32 -7.27 -1.82
N TRP A 70 9.53 -7.43 -2.87
CA TRP A 70 9.72 -8.46 -3.88
C TRP A 70 11.07 -8.35 -4.59
N ILE A 71 11.55 -7.13 -4.86
CA ILE A 71 12.91 -6.90 -5.39
C ILE A 71 13.97 -7.28 -4.35
N VAL A 72 13.76 -6.94 -3.08
CA VAL A 72 14.66 -7.33 -1.98
C VAL A 72 14.75 -8.86 -1.89
N ASP A 73 13.63 -9.57 -1.95
CA ASP A 73 13.58 -11.03 -1.92
C ASP A 73 14.40 -11.66 -3.05
N ALA A 74 14.43 -11.05 -4.24
CA ALA A 74 15.26 -11.52 -5.36
C ALA A 74 16.75 -11.61 -4.99
N PHE A 75 17.24 -10.73 -4.11
CA PHE A 75 18.62 -10.76 -3.61
C PHE A 75 18.79 -11.60 -2.34
N LEU A 76 17.74 -11.76 -1.53
CA LEU A 76 17.79 -12.58 -0.31
C LEU A 76 17.77 -14.09 -0.61
N ILE A 77 17.03 -14.52 -1.63
CA ILE A 77 16.86 -15.95 -1.97
C ILE A 77 18.21 -16.70 -2.15
N PRO A 78 19.19 -16.20 -2.92
CA PRO A 78 20.48 -16.88 -3.06
C PRO A 78 21.22 -17.03 -1.72
N GLY A 79 21.15 -16.01 -0.86
CA GLY A 79 21.78 -16.06 0.47
C GLY A 79 21.15 -17.10 1.38
N ILE A 80 19.82 -17.21 1.36
CA ILE A 80 19.06 -18.22 2.11
C ILE A 80 19.43 -19.65 1.66
N ILE A 81 19.52 -19.87 0.34
CA ILE A 81 19.89 -21.18 -0.24
C ILE A 81 21.31 -21.59 0.17
N GLN A 82 22.25 -20.66 0.18
CA GLN A 82 23.64 -20.93 0.61
C GLN A 82 23.69 -21.33 2.08
N GLY A 83 22.92 -20.65 2.94
CA GLY A 83 22.81 -20.99 4.36
C GLY A 83 22.29 -22.42 4.59
N HIS A 84 21.25 -22.84 3.85
CA HIS A 84 20.70 -24.19 3.95
C HIS A 84 21.69 -25.25 3.46
N THR A 85 22.42 -24.97 2.38
CA THR A 85 23.40 -25.91 1.81
C THR A 85 24.54 -26.19 2.79
N GLU A 86 25.04 -25.16 3.48
CA GLU A 86 26.09 -25.33 4.49
C GLU A 86 25.59 -26.04 5.75
N GLN A 87 24.34 -25.81 6.17
CA GLN A 87 23.73 -26.57 7.25
C GLN A 87 23.60 -28.05 6.89
N THR A 88 23.03 -28.39 5.72
CA THR A 88 22.92 -29.78 5.26
C THR A 88 24.28 -30.46 5.11
N ARG A 89 25.30 -29.75 4.63
CA ARG A 89 26.67 -30.28 4.54
C ARG A 89 27.28 -30.56 5.91
N ARG A 90 27.02 -29.69 6.89
CA ARG A 90 27.51 -29.90 8.27
C ARG A 90 26.83 -31.10 8.91
N ASP A 91 25.51 -31.22 8.78
CA ASP A 91 24.76 -32.33 9.35
C ASP A 91 25.18 -33.67 8.71
N ALA A 92 25.32 -33.72 7.38
CA ALA A 92 25.81 -34.90 6.68
C ALA A 92 27.26 -35.27 7.09
N ARG A 93 28.13 -34.28 7.36
CA ARG A 93 29.49 -34.54 7.86
C ARG A 93 29.50 -35.11 9.27
N LEU A 94 28.62 -34.60 10.14
CA LEU A 94 28.49 -35.10 11.52
C LEU A 94 27.98 -36.54 11.54
N GLU A 95 27.00 -36.86 10.69
CA GLU A 95 26.49 -38.22 10.53
C GLU A 95 27.57 -39.19 10.05
N VAL A 96 28.31 -38.84 9.00
CA VAL A 96 29.42 -39.68 8.49
C VAL A 96 30.53 -39.84 9.52
N ALA A 97 30.90 -38.76 10.24
CA ALA A 97 31.89 -38.83 11.32
C ALA A 97 31.43 -39.75 12.46
N ALA A 98 30.15 -39.68 12.85
CA ALA A 98 29.57 -40.55 13.86
C ALA A 98 29.59 -42.03 13.42
N LEU A 99 29.26 -42.32 12.16
CA LEU A 99 29.32 -43.67 11.59
C LEU A 99 30.75 -44.22 11.54
N GLN A 100 31.74 -43.39 11.22
CA GLN A 100 33.16 -43.79 11.22
C GLN A 100 33.66 -44.11 12.64
N VAL A 101 33.29 -43.30 13.63
CA VAL A 101 33.64 -43.54 15.03
C VAL A 101 33.00 -44.84 15.53
N ALA A 102 31.70 -45.04 15.26
CA ALA A 102 30.99 -46.26 15.63
C ALA A 102 31.57 -47.52 14.95
N GLY A 103 31.90 -47.42 13.66
CA GLY A 103 32.53 -48.51 12.90
C GLY A 103 33.92 -48.87 13.41
N ALA A 104 34.74 -47.87 13.76
CA ALA A 104 36.07 -48.08 14.33
C ALA A 104 36.01 -48.75 15.72
N SER A 105 35.04 -48.36 16.57
CA SER A 105 34.83 -49.01 17.87
C SER A 105 34.36 -50.46 17.74
N ALA A 106 33.58 -50.81 16.70
CA ALA A 106 33.13 -52.18 16.48
C ALA A 106 34.24 -53.12 15.99
N SER A 107 35.28 -52.61 15.32
CA SER A 107 36.42 -53.41 14.84
C SER A 107 37.49 -53.69 15.89
N HIS A 108 37.40 -53.09 17.09
CA HIS A 108 38.30 -53.38 18.21
C HIS A 108 37.53 -54.03 19.38
N PRO A 109 36.86 -55.18 19.19
CA PRO A 109 36.37 -55.95 20.31
C PRO A 109 37.60 -56.51 21.03
N GLN A 110 37.80 -56.07 22.26
CA GLN A 110 38.87 -56.48 23.16
C GLN A 110 39.15 -57.99 23.08
N ASP A 111 40.25 -58.32 22.43
CA ASP A 111 41.11 -59.45 22.75
C ASP A 111 41.84 -59.22 24.09
#